data_AF-A0A8C6PJM8-F1
#
_entry.id   AF-A0A8C6PJM8-F1
#
_cell.length_a   1.000
_cell.length_b   1.000
_cell.length_c   1.000
_cell.angle_alpha   90.00
_cell.angle_beta   90.00
_cell.angle_gamma   90.00
#
_symmetry.space_group_name_H-M   'P 1'
#
loop_
_entity.id
_entity.type
_entity.pdbx_description
1 polymer ?
#
loop_
_entity_poly.entity_id
_entity_poly.type
_entity_poly.pdbx_seq_one_letter_code
_entity_poly.pdbx_strand_id
1 'polypeptide(L)'
;MRSKHCQMCQHCVRRYDHHCPWIENCVGERNHRWFVLYLAVQLLVLLWGLHVSWTGFSFAPGWSPWLRSNGVLLTVLVLLVLLALIVLLLLGSHLYLISMNTTTWEFMSRHRISYLKHCGADENPFDRGAFQNLWGFFCMWGTVVWEQVYFREDSDQV
;
A
#
# COMPACT_ATOMS: atom_id res chain seq x y z
N MET A 1 8.87 7.43 18.03
CA MET A 1 9.03 8.43 16.94
C MET A 1 8.28 7.94 15.71
N ARG A 2 7.77 8.86 14.87
CA ARG A 2 6.92 8.57 13.69
C ARG A 2 5.50 8.04 13.98
N SER A 3 4.98 8.22 15.19
CA SER A 3 3.58 7.89 15.51
C SER A 3 2.64 9.06 15.24
N LYS A 4 1.38 8.77 14.91
CA LYS A 4 0.31 9.77 14.75
C LYS A 4 -1.01 9.23 15.31
N HIS A 5 -1.78 10.09 15.97
CA HIS A 5 -3.15 9.78 16.34
C HIS A 5 -4.06 9.82 15.10
N CYS A 6 -4.78 8.73 14.87
CA CYS A 6 -5.82 8.67 13.84
C CYS A 6 -7.18 8.95 14.47
N GLN A 7 -7.81 10.05 14.07
CA GLN A 7 -9.15 10.41 14.54
C GLN A 7 -10.23 9.46 14.04
N MET A 8 -10.04 8.76 12.91
CA MET A 8 -11.03 7.78 12.46
C MET A 8 -10.96 6.49 13.29
N CYS A 9 -9.76 6.01 13.62
CA CYS A 9 -9.59 4.78 14.40
C CYS A 9 -9.49 5.00 15.92
N GLN A 10 -9.48 6.26 16.39
CA GLN A 10 -9.43 6.65 17.80
C GLN A 10 -8.23 6.09 18.58
N HIS A 11 -7.09 5.86 17.93
CA HIS A 11 -5.86 5.42 18.58
C HIS A 11 -4.61 5.94 17.87
N CYS A 12 -3.47 5.85 18.57
CA CYS A 12 -2.17 6.22 18.05
C CYS A 12 -1.54 5.06 17.29
N VAL A 13 -1.12 5.31 16.05
CA VAL A 13 -0.51 4.32 15.17
C VAL A 13 0.98 4.61 15.08
N ARG A 14 1.81 3.60 15.34
CA ARG A 14 3.27 3.68 15.19
C ARG A 14 3.66 3.62 13.71
N ARG A 15 4.69 4.38 13.33
CA ARG A 15 5.11 4.58 11.93
C ARG A 15 3.90 4.77 11.00
N TYR A 16 3.04 5.72 11.36
CA TYR A 16 1.78 5.95 10.65
C TYR A 16 2.04 6.28 9.18
N ASP A 17 1.37 5.57 8.30
CA ASP A 17 1.39 5.83 6.86
C ASP A 17 0.14 6.62 6.44
N HIS A 18 -1.02 5.99 6.54
CA HIS A 18 -2.31 6.61 6.26
C HIS A 18 -3.45 5.82 6.94
N HIS A 19 -4.65 6.40 6.95
CA HIS A 19 -5.87 5.64 7.17
C HIS A 19 -6.43 5.27 5.82
N CYS A 20 -6.67 3.98 5.61
CA CYS A 20 -7.12 3.45 4.34
C CYS A 20 -8.59 3.04 4.46
N PRO A 21 -9.51 3.73 3.78
CA PRO A 21 -10.93 3.35 3.81
C PRO A 21 -11.16 1.98 3.16
N TRP A 22 -10.34 1.57 2.20
CA TRP A 22 -10.49 0.28 1.50
C TRP A 22 -10.32 -0.94 2.41
N ILE A 23 -9.60 -0.81 3.52
CA ILE A 23 -9.45 -1.86 4.53
C ILE A 23 -10.06 -1.45 5.88
N GLU A 24 -10.77 -0.31 5.91
CA GLU A 24 -11.36 0.30 7.11
C GLU A 24 -10.40 0.33 8.31
N ASN A 25 -9.11 0.61 8.06
CA ASN A 25 -8.07 0.53 9.07
C ASN A 25 -6.87 1.42 8.72
N CYS A 26 -6.08 1.75 9.75
CA CYS A 26 -4.80 2.42 9.56
C CYS A 26 -3.73 1.49 9.01
N VAL A 27 -2.93 2.01 8.08
CA VAL A 27 -1.68 1.42 7.63
C VAL A 27 -0.54 2.05 8.43
N GLY A 28 0.26 1.21 9.08
CA GLY A 28 1.39 1.61 9.91
C GLY A 28 2.35 0.46 10.20
N GLU A 29 3.20 0.59 11.22
CA GLU A 29 4.34 -0.32 11.48
C GLU A 29 3.99 -1.81 11.38
N ARG A 30 2.87 -2.23 11.99
CA ARG A 30 2.48 -3.65 12.10
C ARG A 30 1.89 -4.25 10.83
N ASN A 31 1.31 -3.44 9.94
CA ASN A 31 0.59 -3.94 8.77
C ASN A 31 1.01 -3.33 7.43
N HIS A 32 1.96 -2.39 7.40
CA HIS A 32 2.43 -1.77 6.16
C HIS A 32 2.90 -2.81 5.13
N ARG A 33 3.64 -3.84 5.58
CA ARG A 33 4.08 -4.94 4.70
C ARG A 33 2.91 -5.72 4.09
N TRP A 34 1.87 -5.97 4.89
CA TRP A 34 0.67 -6.70 4.48
C TRP A 34 -0.16 -5.88 3.50
N PHE A 35 -0.21 -4.56 3.70
CA PHE A 35 -0.83 -3.64 2.76
C PHE A 35 -0.11 -3.65 1.39
N VAL A 36 1.22 -3.62 1.36
CA VAL A 36 1.98 -3.72 0.10
C VAL A 36 1.76 -5.08 -0.58
N LEU A 37 1.76 -6.17 0.19
CA LEU A 37 1.44 -7.51 -0.35
C LEU A 37 0.01 -7.56 -0.89
N TYR A 38 -0.95 -6.97 -0.18
CA TYR A 38 -2.33 -6.84 -0.65
C TYR A 38 -2.41 -6.13 -2.00
N LEU A 39 -1.71 -5.00 -2.18
CA LEU A 39 -1.65 -4.31 -3.47
C LEU A 39 -1.03 -5.18 -4.58
N ALA A 40 0.05 -5.90 -4.28
CA ALA A 40 0.69 -6.79 -5.24
C ALA A 40 -0.23 -7.94 -5.66
N VAL A 41 -0.90 -8.60 -4.71
CA VAL A 41 -1.87 -9.66 -4.99
C VAL A 41 -3.08 -9.11 -5.76
N GLN A 42 -3.59 -7.93 -5.39
CA GLN A 42 -4.69 -7.27 -6.09
C GLN A 42 -4.32 -6.99 -7.56
N LEU A 43 -3.09 -6.55 -7.82
CA LEU A 43 -2.59 -6.36 -9.18
C LEU A 43 -2.55 -7.68 -9.96
N LEU A 44 -2.05 -8.77 -9.36
CA LEU A 44 -2.03 -10.08 -9.99
C LEU A 44 -3.43 -10.59 -10.34
N VAL A 45 -4.40 -10.42 -9.43
CA VAL A 45 -5.81 -10.79 -9.68
C VAL A 45 -6.40 -9.97 -10.82
N LEU A 46 -6.13 -8.67 -10.89
CA LEU A 46 -6.60 -7.82 -11.98
C LEU A 46 -5.98 -8.21 -13.33
N LEU A 47 -4.68 -8.50 -13.36
CA LEU A 47 -3.99 -8.98 -14.56
C LEU A 47 -4.54 -10.34 -15.04
N TRP A 48 -4.84 -11.25 -14.11
CA TRP A 48 -5.49 -12.51 -14.44
C TRP A 48 -6.90 -12.28 -15.00
N GLY A 49 -7.69 -11.41 -14.38
CA GLY A 49 -9.01 -11.02 -14.88
C GLY A 49 -8.96 -10.43 -16.29
N LEU A 50 -7.96 -9.59 -16.58
CA LEU A 50 -7.72 -9.05 -17.93
C LEU A 50 -7.44 -10.16 -18.94
N HIS A 51 -6.59 -11.14 -18.58
CA HIS A 51 -6.30 -12.28 -19.44
C HIS A 51 -7.56 -13.12 -19.73
N VAL A 52 -8.37 -13.40 -18.71
CA VAL A 52 -9.64 -14.14 -18.88
C VAL A 52 -10.63 -13.36 -19.73
N SER A 53 -10.79 -12.05 -19.48
CA SER A 53 -11.67 -11.20 -20.27
C SER A 53 -11.23 -11.12 -21.73
N TRP A 54 -9.92 -11.07 -21.99
CA TRP A 54 -9.35 -11.04 -23.33
C TRP A 54 -9.57 -12.36 -24.10
N THR A 55 -9.37 -13.48 -23.43
CA THR A 55 -9.56 -14.80 -24.06
C THR A 55 -11.03 -15.17 -24.29
N GLY A 56 -11.96 -14.50 -23.59
CA GLY A 56 -13.40 -14.68 -23.77
C GLY A 56 -14.02 -14.00 -24.99
N PHE A 57 -13.28 -13.13 -25.70
CA PHE A 57 -13.83 -12.46 -26.89
C PHE A 57 -14.15 -13.47 -28.01
N SER A 58 -15.37 -13.37 -28.53
CA SER A 58 -15.86 -14.20 -29.64
C SER A 58 -15.88 -13.41 -30.94
N PHE A 59 -15.59 -14.09 -32.04
CA PHE A 59 -15.73 -13.49 -33.36
C PHE A 59 -17.21 -13.41 -33.75
N ALA A 60 -17.62 -12.27 -34.31
CA ALA A 60 -18.90 -12.13 -35.00
C ALA A 60 -18.74 -11.17 -36.18
N PRO A 61 -19.37 -11.46 -37.33
CA PRO A 61 -19.26 -10.61 -38.50
C PRO A 61 -20.04 -9.30 -38.29
N GLY A 62 -19.34 -8.17 -38.40
CA GLY A 62 -19.92 -6.82 -38.29
C GLY A 62 -20.05 -6.29 -36.86
N TRP A 63 -20.13 -4.97 -36.74
CA TRP A 63 -20.07 -4.26 -35.45
C TRP A 63 -21.25 -4.55 -34.51
N SER A 64 -22.48 -4.56 -35.02
CA SER A 64 -23.68 -4.77 -34.19
C SER A 64 -23.74 -6.18 -33.56
N PRO A 65 -23.57 -7.27 -34.33
CA PRO A 65 -23.48 -8.62 -33.77
C PRO A 65 -22.28 -8.79 -32.82
N TRP A 66 -21.11 -8.24 -33.17
CA TRP A 66 -19.92 -8.33 -32.31
C TRP A 66 -20.13 -7.63 -30.97
N LEU A 67 -20.70 -6.43 -30.97
CA LEU A 67 -20.96 -5.69 -29.75
C LEU A 67 -22.02 -6.37 -28.89
N ARG A 68 -23.03 -7.02 -29.48
CA ARG A 68 -24.00 -7.82 -28.71
C ARG A 68 -23.34 -9.03 -28.05
N SER A 69 -22.42 -9.70 -28.74
CA SER A 69 -21.71 -10.87 -28.20
C SER A 69 -20.63 -10.51 -27.17
N ASN A 70 -19.99 -9.34 -27.32
CA ASN A 70 -18.79 -9.01 -26.56
C ASN A 70 -18.91 -7.76 -25.68
N GLY A 71 -20.02 -7.02 -25.74
CA GLY A 71 -20.17 -5.73 -25.08
C GLY A 71 -19.92 -5.79 -23.58
N VAL A 72 -20.44 -6.81 -22.90
CA VAL A 72 -20.20 -7.03 -21.46
C VAL A 72 -18.71 -7.27 -21.17
N LEU A 73 -18.06 -8.13 -21.95
CA LEU A 73 -16.63 -8.41 -21.81
C LEU A 73 -15.78 -7.16 -22.10
N LEU A 74 -16.16 -6.34 -23.07
CA LEU A 74 -15.50 -5.08 -23.36
C LEU A 74 -15.63 -4.09 -22.20
N THR A 75 -16.82 -3.96 -21.60
CA THR A 75 -17.02 -3.11 -20.42
C THR A 75 -16.21 -3.60 -19.23
N VAL A 76 -16.20 -4.91 -18.97
CA VAL A 76 -15.40 -5.52 -17.89
C VAL A 76 -13.90 -5.30 -18.15
N LEU A 77 -13.42 -5.51 -19.37
CA LEU A 77 -12.03 -5.27 -19.76
C LEU A 77 -11.61 -3.83 -19.47
N VAL A 78 -12.40 -2.85 -19.90
CA VAL A 78 -12.11 -1.42 -19.66
C VAL A 78 -12.05 -1.11 -18.17
N LEU A 79 -13.02 -1.60 -17.39
CA LEU A 79 -13.03 -1.40 -15.93
C LEU A 79 -11.79 -2.03 -15.27
N LEU A 80 -11.42 -3.26 -15.65
CA LEU A 80 -10.26 -3.95 -15.11
C LEU A 80 -8.95 -3.23 -15.48
N VAL A 81 -8.83 -2.66 -16.68
CA VAL A 81 -7.65 -1.86 -17.08
C VAL A 81 -7.52 -0.63 -16.20
N LEU A 82 -8.62 0.09 -15.98
CA LEU A 82 -8.64 1.29 -15.13
C LEU A 82 -8.24 0.97 -13.69
N LEU A 83 -8.83 -0.09 -13.12
CA LEU A 83 -8.49 -0.55 -11.77
C LEU A 83 -7.03 -1.03 -11.66
N ALA A 84 -6.54 -1.78 -12.65
CA ALA A 84 -5.15 -2.24 -12.69
C ALA A 84 -4.17 -1.07 -12.74
N LEU A 85 -4.47 -0.02 -13.52
CA LEU A 85 -3.64 1.19 -13.58
C LEU A 85 -3.60 1.91 -12.22
N ILE A 86 -4.75 2.07 -11.55
CA ILE A 86 -4.82 2.70 -10.23
C ILE A 86 -3.98 1.91 -9.21
N VAL A 87 -4.15 0.59 -9.15
CA VAL A 87 -3.41 -0.27 -8.23
C VAL A 87 -1.92 -0.28 -8.54
N LEU A 88 -1.53 -0.31 -9.81
CA LEU A 88 -0.14 -0.24 -10.23
C LEU A 88 0.53 1.07 -9.78
N LEU A 89 -0.13 2.21 -9.99
CA LEU A 89 0.40 3.52 -9.57
C LEU A 89 0.51 3.60 -8.05
N LEU A 90 -0.50 3.10 -7.33
CA LEU A 90 -0.48 3.06 -5.87
C LEU A 90 0.68 2.18 -5.36
N LEU A 91 0.81 0.95 -5.87
CA LEU A 91 1.93 0.06 -5.54
C LEU A 91 3.29 0.70 -5.84
N GLY A 92 3.43 1.31 -7.02
CA GLY A 92 4.65 2.02 -7.43
C GLY A 92 5.01 3.16 -6.48
N SER A 93 4.03 3.98 -6.08
CA SER A 93 4.24 5.07 -5.13
C SER A 93 4.67 4.56 -3.74
N HIS A 94 4.06 3.49 -3.24
CA HIS A 94 4.46 2.90 -1.95
C HIS A 94 5.86 2.29 -2.02
N LEU A 95 6.20 1.57 -3.09
CA LEU A 95 7.54 1.03 -3.28
C LEU A 95 8.60 2.15 -3.36
N TYR A 96 8.28 3.26 -4.01
CA TYR A 96 9.13 4.45 -4.05
C TYR A 96 9.32 5.07 -2.66
N LEU A 97 8.25 5.24 -1.88
CA LEU A 97 8.35 5.77 -0.53
C LEU A 97 9.11 4.82 0.41
N ILE A 98 8.90 3.51 0.29
CA ILE A 98 9.62 2.48 1.05
C ILE A 98 11.11 2.51 0.69
N SER A 99 11.47 2.68 -0.58
CA SER A 99 12.88 2.75 -0.99
C SER A 99 13.59 3.98 -0.43
N MET A 100 12.85 5.02 -0.02
CA MET A 100 13.38 6.19 0.71
C MET A 100 13.14 6.12 2.23
N ASN A 101 12.57 5.03 2.75
CA ASN A 101 12.14 4.91 4.16
C ASN A 101 11.24 6.07 4.65
N THR A 102 10.39 6.58 3.77
CA THR A 102 9.44 7.66 4.04
C THR A 102 8.03 7.08 4.12
N THR A 103 7.18 7.55 5.03
CA THR A 103 5.75 7.21 4.99
C THR A 103 4.97 8.20 4.14
N THR A 104 3.79 7.83 3.66
CA THR A 104 2.88 8.72 2.93
C THR A 104 2.58 9.99 3.73
N TRP A 105 2.35 9.83 5.04
CA TRP A 105 2.18 10.95 5.97
C TRP A 105 3.38 11.90 5.98
N GLU A 106 4.60 11.38 6.04
CA GLU A 106 5.81 12.21 6.03
C GLU A 106 6.01 12.94 4.72
N PHE A 107 5.73 12.28 3.61
CA PHE A 107 5.79 12.88 2.29
C PHE A 107 4.77 14.02 2.14
N MET A 108 3.49 13.77 2.45
CA MET A 108 2.42 14.74 2.24
C MET A 108 2.36 15.86 3.29
N SER A 109 2.85 15.59 4.50
CA SER A 109 2.61 16.45 5.66
C SER A 109 3.87 16.85 6.39
N ARG A 110 5.03 16.79 5.72
CA ARG A 110 6.36 17.10 6.26
C ARG A 110 6.39 18.33 7.17
N HIS A 111 5.81 19.44 6.72
CA HIS A 111 5.77 20.72 7.43
C HIS A 111 5.02 20.67 8.79
N ARG A 112 4.13 19.69 8.98
CA ARG A 112 3.36 19.48 10.22
C ARG A 112 4.09 18.61 11.24
N ILE A 113 5.22 18.02 10.87
CA ILE A 113 5.87 16.96 11.65
C ILE A 113 7.06 17.55 12.41
N SER A 114 6.96 17.59 13.75
CA SER A 114 7.93 18.24 14.64
C SER A 114 9.37 17.73 14.46
N TYR A 115 9.56 16.42 14.29
CA TYR A 115 10.89 15.83 14.12
C TYR A 115 11.49 16.04 12.72
N LEU A 116 10.72 16.51 11.74
CA LEU A 116 11.22 16.88 10.41
C LEU A 116 11.39 18.39 10.22
N LYS A 117 10.87 19.21 11.15
CA LYS A 117 10.98 20.69 11.05
C LYS A 117 12.42 21.20 11.06
N HIS A 118 13.32 20.48 11.72
CA HIS A 118 14.73 20.85 11.84
C HIS A 118 15.62 20.21 10.77
N CYS A 119 15.06 19.32 9.94
CA CYS A 119 15.77 18.73 8.81
C CYS A 119 15.67 19.67 7.61
N GLY A 120 16.74 19.72 6.79
CA GLY A 120 16.71 20.38 5.48
C GLY A 120 15.57 19.84 4.60
N ALA A 121 15.18 20.61 3.57
CA ALA A 121 14.07 20.22 2.68
C ALA A 121 14.30 18.86 1.99
N ASP A 122 15.55 18.54 1.66
CA ASP A 122 15.96 17.31 0.99
C ASP A 122 16.53 16.25 1.95
N GLU A 123 16.66 16.56 3.24
CA GLU A 123 17.25 15.65 4.21
C GLU A 123 16.24 14.62 4.70
N ASN A 124 16.59 13.34 4.65
CA ASN A 124 15.77 12.27 5.21
C ASN A 124 16.54 11.51 6.28
N PRO A 125 16.25 11.72 7.58
CA PRO A 125 17.01 11.11 8.67
C PRO A 125 16.82 9.58 8.78
N PHE A 126 15.86 9.00 8.05
CA PHE A 126 15.58 7.56 8.08
C PHE A 126 16.12 6.81 6.86
N ASP A 127 16.54 7.52 5.81
CA ASP A 127 17.06 6.91 4.60
C ASP A 127 18.45 6.31 4.86
N ARG A 128 18.64 5.03 4.52
CA ARG A 128 19.92 4.31 4.59
C ARG A 128 20.38 3.81 3.22
N GLY A 129 19.77 4.31 2.15
CA GLY A 129 19.92 3.83 0.79
C GLY A 129 18.88 2.79 0.40
N ALA A 130 18.46 2.82 -0.86
CA ALA A 130 17.32 2.06 -1.38
C ALA A 130 17.38 0.55 -1.05
N PHE A 131 18.54 -0.07 -1.22
CA PHE A 131 18.73 -1.49 -0.93
C PHE A 131 18.53 -1.79 0.57
N GLN A 132 19.14 -1.02 1.46
CA GLN A 132 19.02 -1.23 2.91
C GLN A 132 17.60 -0.96 3.41
N ASN A 133 16.92 0.03 2.83
CA ASN A 133 15.55 0.35 3.18
C ASN A 133 14.58 -0.76 2.74
N LEU A 134 14.70 -1.25 1.50
CA LEU A 134 13.90 -2.35 0.98
C LEU A 134 14.15 -3.64 1.77
N TRP A 135 15.43 -3.98 2.00
CA TRP A 135 15.80 -5.14 2.83
C TRP A 135 15.25 -5.03 4.25
N GLY A 136 15.39 -3.86 4.88
CA GLY A 136 14.85 -3.59 6.21
C GLY A 136 13.32 -3.65 6.28
N PHE A 137 12.62 -3.30 5.20
CA PHE A 137 11.17 -3.35 5.16
C PHE A 137 10.62 -4.76 4.91
N PHE A 138 11.18 -5.48 3.93
CA PHE A 138 10.65 -6.78 3.50
C PHE A 138 11.25 -7.97 4.24
N CYS A 139 12.52 -7.90 4.65
CA CYS A 139 13.26 -9.06 5.15
C CYS A 139 13.49 -9.03 6.67
N MET A 140 13.50 -7.85 7.30
CA MET A 140 13.65 -7.74 8.74
C MET A 140 12.29 -7.84 9.44
N TRP A 141 11.96 -9.05 9.91
CA TRP A 141 10.82 -9.29 10.79
C TRP A 141 11.19 -9.03 12.25
N GLY A 142 11.60 -7.80 12.57
CA GLY A 142 11.83 -7.43 13.97
C GLY A 142 10.51 -7.09 14.63
N THR A 143 10.09 -7.86 15.64
CA THR A 143 9.36 -7.25 16.75
C THR A 143 10.25 -6.15 17.27
N VAL A 144 9.78 -4.92 17.31
CA VAL A 144 10.57 -3.86 17.96
C VAL A 144 10.80 -4.34 19.39
N VAL A 145 11.99 -4.21 19.97
CA VAL A 145 12.31 -4.70 21.33
C VAL A 145 11.20 -4.36 22.35
N TRP A 146 10.58 -3.19 22.19
CA TRP A 146 9.42 -2.74 22.97
C TRP A 146 8.16 -3.62 22.89
N GLU A 147 7.88 -4.27 21.77
CA GLU A 147 6.78 -5.24 21.65
C GLU A 147 7.05 -6.47 22.51
N GLN A 148 8.30 -6.97 22.56
CA GLN A 148 8.65 -8.07 23.45
C GLN A 148 8.51 -7.69 24.92
N VAL A 149 8.83 -6.44 25.28
CA VAL A 149 8.64 -5.93 26.65
C VAL A 149 7.16 -5.85 27.02
N TYR A 150 6.31 -5.28 26.14
CA TYR A 150 4.87 -5.17 26.38
C TYR A 150 4.18 -6.52 26.53
N PHE A 151 4.46 -7.47 25.63
CA PHE A 151 3.86 -8.80 25.71
C PHE A 151 4.35 -9.59 26.92
N ARG A 152 5.56 -9.31 27.42
CA ARG A 152 6.07 -9.91 28.66
C ARG A 152 5.32 -9.40 29.89
N GLU A 153 5.06 -8.10 29.98
CA GLU A 153 4.27 -7.52 31.08
C GLU A 153 2.83 -8.03 31.11
N ASP A 154 2.17 -8.18 29.96
CA ASP A 154 0.80 -8.74 29.91
C ASP A 154 0.76 -10.23 30.32
N SER A 155 1.81 -11.01 30.02
CA SER A 155 1.90 -12.41 30.46
C SER A 155 2.24 -12.59 31.94
N ASP A 156 2.91 -11.61 32.54
CA ASP A 156 3.25 -11.62 33.98
C ASP A 156 2.08 -11.15 34.88
N GLN A 157 0.98 -10.66 34.28
CA GLN A 157 -0.23 -10.21 34.99
C GLN A 157 -1.38 -11.23 35.00
N VAL A 158 -1.14 -12.48 34.57
CA VAL A 158 -2.11 -13.59 34.59
C VAL A 158 -1.76 -14.63 35.66
#